data_AF-A0A1H4R7Y3-F1
#
_entry.id   AF-A0A1H4R7Y3-F1
#
_cell.length_a   1.000
_cell.length_b   1.000
_cell.length_c   1.000
_cell.angle_alpha   90.00
_cell.angle_beta   90.00
_cell.angle_gamma   90.00
#
_symmetry.space_group_name_H-M   'P 1'
#
loop_
_entity.id
_entity.type
_entity.pdbx_description
1 polymer ?
#
loop_
_entity_poly.entity_id
_entity_poly.type
_entity_poly.pdbx_seq_one_letter_code
_entity_poly.pdbx_strand_id
1 'polypeptide(L)'
;MTEALFVAIRPLFGGSLKQAQVDGVNAVLAAAKTLPRSFRVCILATAYHDTAQTAQPIREYGRGKCRKYGTVDQAGKAGYGRGCFQLIWRENYQRADRALGLSRAISPGHW
;
A
#
# COMPACT_ATOMS: atom_id res chain seq x y z
N MET A 1 -2.03 2.96 -21.10
CA MET A 1 -0.88 2.27 -20.49
C MET A 1 -0.39 1.24 -21.49
N THR A 2 0.91 1.01 -21.65
CA THR A 2 1.41 0.20 -22.78
C THR A 2 1.29 -1.30 -22.49
N GLU A 3 0.76 -2.04 -23.45
CA GLU A 3 0.65 -3.50 -23.44
C GLU A 3 1.99 -4.19 -23.10
N ALA A 4 3.09 -3.60 -23.58
CA ALA A 4 4.46 -4.02 -23.31
C ALA A 4 4.81 -4.14 -21.82
N LEU A 5 4.26 -3.27 -20.96
CA LEU A 5 4.50 -3.36 -19.52
C LEU A 5 3.89 -4.64 -18.95
N PHE A 6 2.64 -4.93 -19.30
CA PHE A 6 1.95 -6.10 -18.78
C PHE A 6 2.57 -7.40 -19.29
N VAL A 7 3.09 -7.41 -20.51
CA VAL A 7 3.92 -8.52 -21.01
C VAL A 7 5.16 -8.70 -20.13
N ALA A 8 5.88 -7.61 -19.81
CA ALA A 8 7.12 -7.67 -19.04
C ALA A 8 6.93 -8.12 -17.59
N ILE A 9 5.84 -7.71 -16.91
CA ILE A 9 5.63 -8.05 -15.49
C ILE A 9 4.88 -9.38 -15.28
N ARG A 10 4.30 -9.96 -16.34
CA ARG A 10 3.52 -11.20 -16.25
C ARG A 10 4.24 -12.37 -15.57
N PRO A 11 5.54 -12.62 -15.80
CA PRO A 11 6.27 -13.67 -15.08
C PRO A 11 6.31 -13.46 -13.56
N LEU A 12 6.30 -12.20 -13.09
CA LEU A 12 6.31 -11.89 -11.65
C LEU A 12 5.02 -12.34 -10.95
N PHE A 13 3.91 -12.41 -11.68
CA PHE A 13 2.62 -12.85 -11.14
C PHE A 13 2.34 -14.34 -11.43
N GLY A 14 3.36 -15.14 -11.70
CA GLY A 14 3.21 -16.57 -12.00
C GLY A 14 2.71 -16.85 -13.42
N GLY A 15 2.99 -15.95 -14.36
CA GLY A 15 2.70 -16.16 -15.79
C GLY A 15 1.32 -15.67 -16.25
N SER A 16 0.46 -15.20 -15.33
CA SER A 16 -0.79 -14.51 -15.67
C SER A 16 -1.14 -13.50 -14.59
N LEU A 17 -1.94 -12.48 -14.93
CA LEU A 17 -2.46 -11.53 -13.94
C LEU A 17 -3.98 -11.70 -13.83
N LYS A 18 -4.48 -11.68 -12.61
CA LYS A 18 -5.91 -11.49 -12.32
C LYS A 18 -6.30 -10.04 -12.61
N GLN A 19 -7.56 -9.80 -12.95
CA GLN A 19 -8.04 -8.44 -13.24
C GLN A 19 -7.75 -7.47 -12.08
N ALA A 20 -7.94 -7.90 -10.83
CA ALA A 20 -7.59 -7.08 -9.67
C ALA A 20 -6.09 -6.69 -9.63
N GLN A 21 -5.17 -7.56 -10.05
CA GLN A 21 -3.74 -7.20 -10.12
C GLN A 21 -3.49 -6.15 -11.22
N VAL A 22 -4.16 -6.29 -12.36
CA VAL A 22 -4.13 -5.30 -13.45
C VAL A 22 -4.63 -3.95 -12.97
N ASP A 23 -5.77 -3.92 -12.28
CA ASP A 23 -6.37 -2.69 -11.75
C ASP A 23 -5.47 -2.02 -10.72
N GLY A 24 -4.84 -2.82 -9.84
CA GLY A 24 -3.90 -2.34 -8.84
C GLY A 24 -2.64 -1.71 -9.43
N VAL A 25 -2.02 -2.38 -10.41
CA VAL A 25 -0.87 -1.85 -11.16
C VAL A 25 -1.24 -0.54 -11.86
N ASN A 26 -2.41 -0.48 -12.51
CA ASN A 26 -2.92 0.74 -13.14
C ASN A 26 -3.09 1.88 -12.13
N ALA A 27 -3.69 1.60 -10.96
CA ALA A 27 -3.92 2.61 -9.93
C ALA A 27 -2.61 3.22 -9.41
N VAL A 28 -1.60 2.38 -9.14
CA VAL A 28 -0.27 2.85 -8.68
C VAL A 28 0.41 3.72 -9.75
N LEU A 29 0.37 3.29 -11.00
CA LEU A 29 1.00 4.04 -12.10
C LEU A 29 0.26 5.34 -12.43
N ALA A 30 -1.07 5.35 -12.27
CA ALA A 30 -1.86 6.57 -12.41
C ALA A 30 -1.48 7.58 -11.31
N ALA A 31 -1.38 7.14 -10.06
CA ALA A 31 -0.97 7.99 -8.93
C ALA A 31 0.45 8.56 -9.10
N ALA A 32 1.37 7.80 -9.69
CA ALA A 32 2.75 8.21 -9.92
C ALA A 32 3.01 8.88 -11.29
N LYS A 33 1.97 9.15 -12.09
CA LYS A 33 2.10 9.52 -13.51
C LYS A 33 2.97 10.77 -13.76
N THR A 34 3.01 11.71 -12.82
CA THR A 34 3.77 12.96 -12.94
C THR A 34 5.25 12.82 -12.54
N LEU A 35 5.62 11.72 -11.87
CA LEU A 35 6.98 11.51 -11.38
C LEU A 35 7.93 11.03 -12.49
N PRO A 36 9.26 11.15 -12.34
CA PRO A 36 10.20 10.52 -13.27
C PRO A 36 10.03 9.00 -13.33
N ARG A 37 10.37 8.39 -14.48
CA ARG A 37 10.16 6.95 -14.73
C ARG A 37 10.78 6.06 -13.65
N SER A 38 11.99 6.37 -13.19
CA SER A 38 12.67 5.63 -12.12
C SER A 38 11.82 5.54 -10.85
N PHE A 39 11.26 6.66 -10.40
CA PHE A 39 10.36 6.70 -9.24
C PHE A 39 9.09 5.89 -9.47
N ARG A 40 8.48 5.94 -10.66
CA ARG A 40 7.28 5.12 -10.96
C ARG A 40 7.57 3.62 -10.82
N VAL A 41 8.72 3.18 -11.32
CA VAL A 41 9.14 1.78 -11.23
C VAL A 41 9.42 1.40 -9.78
N CYS A 42 10.13 2.24 -9.01
CA CYS A 42 10.37 2.01 -7.58
C CYS A 42 9.05 1.88 -6.81
N ILE A 43 8.12 2.82 -7.00
CA ILE A 43 6.81 2.82 -6.35
C ILE A 43 6.02 1.55 -6.69
N LEU A 44 6.02 1.14 -7.97
CA LEU A 44 5.35 -0.08 -8.40
C LEU A 44 6.00 -1.34 -7.80
N ALA A 45 7.33 -1.40 -7.77
CA ALA A 45 8.07 -2.52 -7.18
C ALA A 45 7.80 -2.64 -5.68
N THR A 46 7.80 -1.52 -4.95
CA THR A 46 7.42 -1.49 -3.54
C THR A 46 5.99 -1.96 -3.33
N ALA A 47 5.03 -1.45 -4.11
CA ALA A 47 3.64 -1.89 -4.02
C ALA A 47 3.48 -3.39 -4.29
N TYR A 48 4.21 -3.95 -5.25
CA TYR A 48 4.22 -5.39 -5.52
C TYR A 48 4.74 -6.20 -4.32
N HIS A 49 5.89 -5.82 -3.78
CA HIS A 49 6.53 -6.51 -2.67
C HIS A 49 5.68 -6.44 -1.38
N ASP A 50 5.26 -5.23 -1.00
CA ASP A 50 4.59 -4.95 0.27
C ASP A 50 3.15 -5.45 0.32
N THR A 51 2.56 -5.76 -0.83
CA THR A 51 1.21 -6.33 -0.93
C THR A 51 1.20 -7.83 -1.20
N ALA A 52 2.34 -8.51 -1.00
CA ALA A 52 2.50 -9.94 -1.27
C ALA A 52 2.02 -10.32 -2.68
N GLN A 53 2.41 -9.53 -3.69
CA GLN A 53 2.12 -9.77 -5.11
C GLN A 53 0.62 -9.68 -5.48
N THR A 54 -0.24 -9.23 -4.57
CA THR A 54 -1.66 -8.99 -4.88
C THR A 54 -1.84 -7.72 -5.70
N ALA A 55 -0.86 -6.80 -5.66
CA ALA A 55 -0.95 -5.44 -6.18
C ALA A 55 -2.17 -4.66 -5.65
N GLN A 56 -2.72 -5.10 -4.51
CA GLN A 56 -3.89 -4.52 -3.88
C GLN A 56 -3.53 -4.02 -2.48
N PRO A 57 -4.17 -2.93 -2.00
CA PRO A 57 -4.03 -2.51 -0.61
C PRO A 57 -4.39 -3.65 0.34
N ILE A 58 -3.44 -4.10 1.17
CA ILE A 58 -3.70 -5.13 2.18
C ILE A 58 -3.49 -4.61 3.60
N ARG A 59 -4.02 -5.35 4.56
CA ARG A 59 -3.65 -5.25 5.97
C ARG A 59 -2.49 -6.21 6.22
N GLU A 60 -1.48 -5.76 6.95
CA GLU A 60 -0.34 -6.58 7.36
C GLU A 60 -0.81 -7.92 7.91
N TYR A 61 -0.27 -9.01 7.36
CA TYR A 61 -0.55 -10.33 7.90
C TYR A 61 -0.04 -10.44 9.32
N GLY A 62 -0.85 -10.99 10.23
CA GLY A 62 -0.55 -11.01 11.65
C GLY A 62 -0.70 -9.66 12.37
N ARG A 63 -1.05 -8.57 11.67
CA ARG A 63 -1.47 -7.28 12.26
C ARG A 63 -0.50 -6.74 13.32
N GLY A 64 0.80 -6.86 13.08
CA GLY A 64 1.83 -6.40 14.02
C GLY A 64 1.93 -7.23 15.31
N LYS A 65 1.44 -8.48 15.33
CA LYS A 65 1.59 -9.39 16.47
C LYS A 65 3.05 -9.42 16.94
N CYS A 66 3.25 -9.28 18.26
CA CYS A 66 4.56 -9.18 18.91
C CYS A 66 5.36 -7.91 18.57
N ARG A 67 4.75 -6.88 17.97
CA ARG A 67 5.39 -5.59 17.67
C ARG A 67 4.70 -4.48 18.45
N LYS A 68 5.47 -3.47 18.86
CA LYS A 68 4.95 -2.32 19.63
C LYS A 68 3.85 -1.55 18.89
N TYR A 69 4.00 -1.36 17.58
CA TYR A 69 2.98 -0.68 16.76
C TYR A 69 1.70 -1.52 16.56
N GLY A 70 1.74 -2.82 16.84
CA GLY A 70 0.60 -3.73 16.76
C GLY A 70 -0.23 -3.77 18.05
N THR A 71 0.21 -3.08 19.10
CA THR A 71 -0.56 -2.94 20.33
C THR A 71 -1.85 -2.18 20.06
N VAL A 72 -2.96 -2.73 20.54
CA VAL A 72 -4.28 -2.12 20.43
C VAL A 72 -4.41 -1.00 21.45
N ASP A 73 -4.83 0.18 21.00
CA ASP A 73 -5.11 1.35 21.83
C ASP A 73 -6.48 1.28 22.51
N GLN A 74 -6.79 2.31 23.30
CA GLN A 74 -8.05 2.43 24.02
C GLN A 74 -9.29 2.49 23.10
N ALA A 75 -9.11 2.80 21.81
CA ALA A 75 -10.18 2.84 20.82
C ALA A 75 -10.28 1.55 19.99
N GLY A 76 -9.59 0.48 20.39
CA GLY A 76 -9.64 -0.80 19.72
C GLY A 76 -8.85 -0.85 18.41
N LYS A 77 -7.93 0.12 18.18
CA LYS A 77 -7.16 0.20 16.93
C LYS A 77 -5.68 -0.06 17.18
N ALA A 78 -5.02 -0.61 16.17
CA ALA A 78 -3.59 -0.84 16.17
C ALA A 78 -2.96 -0.21 14.92
N GLY A 79 -1.71 0.23 15.06
CA GLY A 79 -0.91 0.88 14.02
C GLY A 79 -0.17 -0.09 13.10
N TYR A 80 -0.71 -1.27 12.85
CA TYR A 80 -0.14 -2.23 11.90
C TYR A 80 -0.26 -1.76 10.44
N GLY A 81 0.50 -2.40 9.55
CA GLY A 81 0.63 -2.00 8.15
C GLY A 81 -0.70 -2.02 7.39
N ARG A 82 -0.99 -0.94 6.66
CA ARG A 82 -2.12 -0.89 5.72
C ARG A 82 -1.70 -0.23 4.41
N GLY A 83 -2.39 -0.61 3.34
CA GLY A 83 -2.22 -0.01 2.03
C GLY A 83 -1.10 -0.64 1.20
N CYS A 84 -0.81 -0.03 0.05
CA CYS A 84 0.22 -0.53 -0.87
C CYS A 84 1.65 -0.34 -0.35
N PHE A 85 1.85 0.52 0.66
CA PHE A 85 3.17 0.84 1.22
C PHE A 85 3.26 0.50 2.71
N GLN A 86 2.30 -0.29 3.21
CA GLN A 86 2.24 -0.78 4.60
C GLN A 86 2.55 0.31 5.65
N LEU A 87 1.72 1.35 5.69
CA LEU A 87 1.87 2.43 6.68
C LEU A 87 1.72 1.83 8.09
N ILE A 88 2.81 1.88 8.87
CA ILE A 88 2.88 1.41 10.25
C ILE A 88 3.06 2.59 11.20
N TRP A 89 2.82 2.36 12.49
CA TRP A 89 2.86 3.34 13.58
C TRP A 89 1.73 4.37 13.54
N ARG A 90 1.06 4.53 14.67
CA ARG A 90 -0.01 5.52 14.90
C ARG A 90 0.41 6.93 14.48
N GLU A 91 1.62 7.32 14.84
CA GLU A 91 2.17 8.65 14.59
C GLU A 91 2.25 8.92 13.08
N ASN A 92 2.57 7.91 12.28
CA ASN A 92 2.63 8.05 10.83
C ASN A 92 1.24 8.17 10.21
N TYR A 93 0.24 7.44 10.72
CA TYR A 93 -1.16 7.68 10.32
C TYR A 93 -1.59 9.12 10.63
N GLN A 94 -1.29 9.61 11.82
CA GLN A 94 -1.66 10.97 12.23
C GLN A 94 -0.97 12.02 11.37
N ARG A 95 0.29 11.80 11.02
CA ARG A 95 1.04 12.66 10.09
C ARG A 95 0.42 12.62 8.69
N ALA A 96 0.03 11.44 8.21
CA ALA A 96 -0.59 11.28 6.90
C ALA A 96 -1.96 12.00 6.81
N ASP A 97 -2.83 11.88 7.83
CA ASP A 97 -4.09 12.64 7.83
C ASP A 97 -3.88 14.15 7.83
N ARG A 98 -2.92 14.65 8.62
CA ARG A 98 -2.61 16.08 8.64
C ARG A 98 -2.08 16.56 7.29
N ALA A 99 -1.17 15.80 6.69
CA ALA A 99 -0.58 16.15 5.39
C ALA A 99 -1.60 16.10 4.26
N LEU A 100 -2.58 15.21 4.34
CA LEU A 100 -3.59 14.99 3.29
C LEU A 100 -4.93 15.69 3.56
N GLY A 101 -5.07 16.40 4.68
CA GLY A 101 -6.33 17.07 5.06
C GLY A 101 -7.49 16.11 5.30
N LEU A 102 -7.22 14.85 5.65
CA LEU A 102 -8.21 13.77 5.68
C LEU A 102 -9.03 13.71 6.98
N SER A 103 -8.87 14.67 7.88
CA SER A 103 -9.68 14.80 9.11
C SER A 103 -9.86 13.48 9.88
N ARG A 104 -8.76 12.72 10.05
CA ARG A 104 -8.71 11.42 10.77
C ARG A 104 -9.42 10.26 10.04
N ALA A 105 -9.57 10.34 8.73
CA ALA A 105 -10.15 9.25 7.95
C ALA A 105 -9.27 7.98 7.99
N ILE A 106 -7.95 8.12 8.03
CA ILE A 106 -7.02 6.97 8.07
C ILE A 106 -6.38 6.76 9.44
N SER A 107 -6.37 7.76 10.31
CA SER A 107 -6.08 7.68 11.74
C SER A 107 -7.36 7.48 12.51
N PRO A 108 -7.74 6.24 12.80
CA PRO A 108 -9.06 6.00 13.33
C PRO A 108 -9.20 6.68 14.73
N GLY A 109 -10.36 7.29 15.00
CA GLY A 109 -10.61 8.15 16.17
C GLY A 109 -10.41 7.49 17.55
N HIS A 110 -10.25 8.36 18.58
CA HIS A 110 -9.65 8.19 19.92
C HIS A 110 -8.30 7.49 19.89
N TRP A 111 -7.28 8.20 20.34
CA TRP A 111 -5.93 7.70 20.39
C TRP A 111 -5.36 7.95 21.78
#